data_AF-A0A6A5AK86-F1
#
_entry.id   AF-A0A6A5AK86-F1
#
_cell.length_a   1.000
_cell.length_b   1.000
_cell.length_c   1.000
_cell.angle_alpha   90.00
_cell.angle_beta   90.00
_cell.angle_gamma   90.00
#
_symmetry.space_group_name_H-M   'P 1'
#
loop_
_entity.id
_entity.type
_entity.pdbx_description
1 polymer ?
#
loop_
_entity_poly.entity_id
_entity_poly.type
_entity_poly.pdbx_seq_one_letter_code
_entity_poly.pdbx_strand_id
1 'polypeptide(L)'
;MKECLTSKPEFFGSNCILTERYIKQVLACGIVERVVGALKTKQRTALLKKVAKKSNTVQVPKLEDANWAGTSKAHKCTLILTEGDSAKALAVAGLSVVGRDAYGVFPLRGKFLNVRDATDTQLTKNAEFSHLCTILGLKLGLKYDTCAERATLRWE
;
A
#
# COMPACT_ATOMS: atom_id res chain seq x y z
N MET A 1 -45.43 9.34 9.34
CA MET A 1 -44.33 10.20 8.86
C MET A 1 -44.22 10.05 7.34
N LYS A 2 -44.27 11.15 6.57
CA LYS A 2 -44.15 11.15 5.09
C LYS A 2 -42.76 11.68 4.70
N GLU A 3 -41.72 10.93 4.99
CA GLU A 3 -40.32 11.41 4.85
C GLU A 3 -39.75 11.22 3.45
N CYS A 4 -40.26 10.24 2.69
CA CYS A 4 -39.80 9.95 1.33
C CYS A 4 -40.95 10.05 0.33
N LEU A 5 -40.75 10.82 -0.74
CA LEU A 5 -41.68 10.91 -1.86
C LEU A 5 -41.47 9.72 -2.80
N THR A 6 -42.56 9.01 -3.14
CA THR A 6 -42.54 7.82 -4.01
C THR A 6 -43.28 8.02 -5.34
N SER A 7 -43.91 9.18 -5.56
CA SER A 7 -44.58 9.50 -6.82
C SER A 7 -43.56 9.65 -7.96
N LYS A 8 -43.94 9.19 -9.16
CA LYS A 8 -43.10 9.33 -10.35
C LYS A 8 -43.11 10.79 -10.83
N PRO A 9 -42.06 11.26 -11.52
CA PRO A 9 -41.97 12.64 -12.02
C PRO A 9 -43.16 13.07 -12.88
N GLU A 10 -43.75 12.14 -13.63
CA GLU A 10 -44.96 12.35 -14.45
C GLU A 10 -46.17 12.85 -13.64
N PHE A 11 -46.24 12.48 -12.36
CA PHE A 11 -47.35 12.83 -11.46
C PHE A 11 -47.07 14.07 -10.60
N PHE A 12 -45.97 14.81 -10.83
CA PHE A 12 -45.62 15.99 -10.04
C PHE A 12 -46.43 17.24 -10.40
N GLY A 13 -47.11 17.26 -11.55
CA GLY A 13 -47.91 18.40 -12.01
C GLY A 13 -47.11 19.65 -12.38
N SER A 14 -45.78 19.63 -12.27
CA SER A 14 -44.87 20.70 -12.66
C SER A 14 -43.49 20.14 -13.00
N ASN A 15 -42.75 20.87 -13.85
CA ASN A 15 -41.37 20.52 -14.24
C ASN A 15 -40.37 21.44 -13.53
N CYS A 16 -39.35 20.86 -12.90
CA CYS A 16 -38.23 21.61 -12.36
C CYS A 16 -37.10 21.66 -13.39
N ILE A 17 -36.93 22.80 -14.05
CA ILE A 17 -35.83 23.04 -14.98
C ILE A 17 -34.80 23.93 -14.28
N LEU A 18 -33.60 23.39 -14.05
CA LEU A 18 -32.51 24.15 -13.47
C LEU A 18 -31.90 25.08 -14.53
N THR A 19 -31.85 26.37 -14.23
CA THR A 19 -31.26 27.36 -15.15
C THR A 19 -29.74 27.25 -15.19
N GLU A 20 -29.13 27.57 -16.33
CA GLU A 20 -27.66 27.57 -16.46
C GLU A 20 -26.98 28.50 -15.45
N ARG A 21 -27.61 29.63 -15.13
CA ARG A 21 -27.12 30.57 -14.11
C ARG A 21 -26.98 29.89 -12.75
N TYR A 22 -27.98 29.11 -12.36
CA TYR A 22 -27.96 28.36 -11.10
C TYR A 22 -26.86 27.28 -11.12
N ILE A 23 -26.74 26.53 -12.21
CA ILE A 23 -25.68 25.52 -12.38
C ILE A 23 -24.28 26.15 -12.24
N LYS A 24 -24.04 27.30 -12.87
CA LYS A 24 -22.76 28.02 -12.76
C LYS A 24 -22.45 28.47 -11.33
N GLN A 25 -23.45 28.95 -10.58
CA GLN A 25 -23.29 29.34 -9.17
C GLN A 25 -22.97 28.13 -8.28
N VAL A 26 -23.61 26.98 -8.53
CA VAL A 26 -23.33 25.73 -7.80
C VAL A 26 -21.93 25.22 -8.12
N LEU A 27 -21.47 25.29 -9.36
CA LEU A 27 -20.11 24.89 -9.72
C LEU A 27 -19.05 25.78 -9.03
N ALA A 28 -19.35 27.06 -8.84
CA ALA A 28 -18.47 28.02 -8.16
C ALA A 28 -18.46 27.90 -6.62
N CYS A 29 -19.35 27.12 -6.01
CA CYS A 29 -19.49 27.08 -4.53
C CYS A 29 -18.43 26.22 -3.82
N GLY A 30 -17.44 25.70 -4.54
CA GLY A 30 -16.37 24.89 -3.97
C GLY A 30 -16.71 23.40 -3.83
N ILE A 31 -17.89 22.97 -4.31
CA ILE A 31 -18.35 21.58 -4.18
C ILE A 31 -17.51 20.62 -5.02
N VAL A 32 -17.03 21.07 -6.18
CA VAL A 32 -16.18 20.27 -7.07
C VAL A 32 -14.86 19.96 -6.39
N GLU A 33 -14.23 20.95 -5.78
CA GLU A 33 -12.97 20.82 -5.04
C GLU A 33 -13.13 19.89 -3.85
N ARG A 34 -14.24 20.00 -3.10
CA ARG A 34 -14.54 19.07 -1.99
C ARG A 34 -14.71 17.64 -2.47
N VAL A 35 -15.44 17.41 -3.56
CA VAL A 35 -15.65 16.06 -4.11
C VAL A 35 -14.33 15.48 -4.61
N VAL A 36 -13.55 16.25 -5.38
CA VAL A 36 -12.23 15.83 -5.86
C VAL A 36 -11.27 15.55 -4.68
N GLY A 37 -11.28 16.40 -3.66
CA GLY A 37 -10.51 16.20 -2.43
C GLY A 37 -10.91 14.92 -1.70
N ALA A 38 -12.22 14.67 -1.55
CA ALA A 38 -12.73 13.44 -0.94
C ALA A 38 -12.34 12.19 -1.73
N LEU A 39 -12.37 12.25 -3.08
CA LEU A 39 -11.93 11.15 -3.94
C LEU A 39 -10.43 10.88 -3.80
N LYS A 40 -9.59 11.93 -3.79
CA LYS A 40 -8.14 11.81 -3.57
C LYS A 40 -7.83 11.20 -2.20
N THR A 41 -8.53 11.64 -1.15
CA THR A 41 -8.37 11.07 0.19
C THR A 41 -8.79 9.61 0.22
N LYS A 42 -9.94 9.25 -0.38
CA LYS A 42 -10.38 7.84 -0.47
C LYS A 42 -9.35 6.98 -1.22
N GLN A 43 -8.81 7.45 -2.34
CA GLN A 43 -7.75 6.76 -3.08
C GLN A 43 -6.51 6.58 -2.22
N ARG A 44 -6.04 7.63 -1.54
CA ARG A 44 -4.89 7.57 -0.63
C ARG A 44 -5.13 6.58 0.51
N THR A 45 -6.29 6.62 1.16
CA THR A 45 -6.64 5.67 2.23
C THR A 45 -6.72 4.23 1.71
N ALA A 46 -7.25 4.01 0.50
CA ALA A 46 -7.29 2.69 -0.11
C ALA A 46 -5.87 2.17 -0.44
N LEU A 47 -4.98 3.04 -0.92
CA LEU A 47 -3.57 2.71 -1.13
C LEU A 47 -2.89 2.33 0.19
N LEU A 48 -3.04 3.15 1.23
CA LEU A 48 -2.49 2.90 2.57
C LEU A 48 -3.00 1.57 3.17
N LYS A 49 -4.26 1.20 2.91
CA LYS A 49 -4.85 -0.07 3.36
C LYS A 49 -4.38 -1.28 2.56
N LYS A 50 -3.93 -1.10 1.31
CA LYS A 50 -3.38 -2.19 0.48
C LYS A 50 -1.95 -2.55 0.85
N VAL A 51 -1.22 -1.66 1.55
CA VAL A 51 0.15 -1.94 1.98
C VAL A 51 0.15 -2.88 3.19
N ALA A 52 1.14 -3.77 3.21
CA ALA A 52 1.16 -4.96 4.02
C ALA A 52 1.03 -4.72 5.53
N LYS A 53 0.22 -5.56 6.16
CA LYS A 53 0.14 -5.72 7.61
C LYS A 53 1.19 -6.75 8.03
N LYS A 54 1.75 -6.60 9.24
CA LYS A 54 2.58 -7.64 9.88
C LYS A 54 1.83 -8.98 9.82
N SER A 55 2.38 -9.90 9.04
CA SER A 55 1.91 -11.27 8.87
C SER A 55 3.09 -12.19 9.12
N ASN A 56 2.84 -13.35 9.73
CA ASN A 56 3.89 -14.35 9.92
C ASN A 56 4.33 -14.94 8.58
N THR A 57 3.40 -15.08 7.63
CA THR A 57 3.66 -15.67 6.33
C THR A 57 3.31 -14.68 5.23
N VAL A 58 4.19 -14.57 4.23
CA VAL A 58 3.97 -13.78 3.01
C VAL A 58 4.24 -14.64 1.79
N GLN A 59 3.48 -14.39 0.72
CA GLN A 59 3.69 -15.07 -0.56
C GLN A 59 4.28 -14.07 -1.54
N VAL A 60 5.60 -14.09 -1.67
CA VAL A 60 6.34 -13.24 -2.61
C VAL A 60 7.23 -14.13 -3.47
N PRO A 61 7.15 -14.05 -4.81
CA PRO A 61 7.98 -14.88 -5.68
C PRO A 61 9.47 -14.67 -5.40
N LYS A 62 10.26 -15.75 -5.41
CA LYS A 62 11.71 -15.76 -5.18
C LYS A 62 12.17 -15.33 -3.78
N LEU A 63 11.27 -15.02 -2.85
CA LEU A 63 11.65 -14.80 -1.45
C LEU A 63 12.01 -16.14 -0.80
N GLU A 64 13.19 -16.22 -0.19
CA GLU A 64 13.46 -17.21 0.85
C GLU A 64 13.21 -16.53 2.20
N ASP A 65 12.06 -16.82 2.81
CA ASP A 65 11.64 -16.16 4.05
C ASP A 65 12.32 -16.81 5.27
N ALA A 66 12.54 -16.03 6.33
CA ALA A 66 13.07 -16.57 7.58
C ALA A 66 11.91 -17.13 8.43
N ASN A 67 12.12 -18.26 9.11
CA ASN A 67 11.04 -18.88 9.90
C ASN A 67 10.50 -17.98 11.01
N TRP A 68 11.33 -17.07 11.55
CA TRP A 68 10.93 -16.13 12.60
C TRP A 68 10.46 -14.77 12.07
N ALA A 69 10.51 -14.53 10.75
CA ALA A 69 10.07 -13.26 10.16
C ALA A 69 8.59 -13.00 10.47
N GLY A 70 8.28 -11.79 10.93
CA GLY A 70 6.92 -11.42 11.32
C GLY A 70 6.43 -11.96 12.67
N THR A 71 7.19 -12.84 13.35
CA THR A 71 6.84 -13.37 14.68
C THR A 71 7.29 -12.45 15.81
N SER A 72 7.19 -12.90 17.07
CA SER A 72 7.78 -12.21 18.23
C SER A 72 9.31 -12.13 18.18
N LYS A 73 9.96 -13.03 17.43
CA LYS A 73 11.40 -13.08 17.23
C LYS A 73 11.88 -12.30 15.99
N ALA A 74 10.99 -11.55 15.34
CA ALA A 74 11.32 -10.72 14.17
C ALA A 74 12.52 -9.79 14.39
N HIS A 75 12.73 -9.33 15.63
CA HIS A 75 13.87 -8.49 16.02
C HIS A 75 15.25 -9.17 15.91
N LYS A 76 15.27 -10.50 15.76
CA LYS A 76 16.48 -11.29 15.53
C LYS A 76 16.66 -11.63 14.06
N CYS A 77 15.72 -11.24 13.20
CA CYS A 77 15.72 -11.63 11.81
C CYS A 77 16.40 -10.58 10.95
N THR A 78 17.21 -11.02 9.99
CA THR A 78 17.86 -10.15 9.01
C THR A 78 17.45 -10.56 7.61
N LEU A 79 16.94 -9.59 6.84
CA LEU A 79 16.65 -9.76 5.42
C LEU A 79 17.88 -9.36 4.60
N ILE A 80 18.35 -10.27 3.75
CA ILE A 80 19.45 -10.03 2.83
C ILE A 80 18.87 -9.69 1.45
N LEU A 81 19.17 -8.49 0.96
CA LEU A 81 18.82 -8.07 -0.39
C LEU A 81 20.02 -8.30 -1.31
N THR A 82 19.81 -9.05 -2.40
CA THR A 82 20.89 -9.40 -3.35
C THR A 82 20.65 -8.76 -4.71
N GLU A 83 21.72 -8.33 -5.39
CA GLU A 83 21.59 -7.87 -6.77
C GLU A 83 21.57 -9.09 -7.72
N GLY A 84 20.37 -9.43 -8.22
CA GLY A 84 20.16 -10.55 -9.13
C GLY A 84 20.10 -11.94 -8.50
N ASP A 85 19.73 -12.93 -9.32
CA ASP A 85 19.54 -14.33 -8.89
C ASP A 85 20.87 -15.05 -8.61
N SER A 86 21.97 -14.63 -9.25
CA SER A 86 23.31 -15.20 -9.01
C SER A 86 23.78 -14.97 -7.58
N ALA A 87 23.64 -13.74 -7.07
CA ALA A 87 23.98 -13.41 -5.70
C ALA A 87 23.00 -14.04 -4.69
N LYS A 88 21.71 -14.21 -5.06
CA LYS A 88 20.75 -14.97 -4.26
C LYS A 88 21.24 -16.40 -4.03
N ALA A 89 21.65 -17.11 -5.09
CA ALA A 89 22.09 -18.50 -4.98
C ALA A 89 23.25 -18.66 -3.99
N LEU A 90 24.21 -17.73 -4.02
CA LEU A 90 25.31 -17.70 -3.07
C LEU A 90 24.84 -17.48 -1.62
N ALA A 91 23.96 -16.50 -1.40
CA ALA A 91 23.41 -16.22 -0.07
C ALA A 91 22.61 -17.42 0.49
N VAL A 92 21.81 -18.08 -0.36
CA VAL A 92 21.04 -19.28 0.01
C VAL A 92 21.93 -20.47 0.34
N ALA A 93 23.07 -20.63 -0.34
CA ALA A 93 24.06 -21.63 0.03
C ALA A 93 24.61 -21.37 1.45
N GLY A 94 24.88 -20.10 1.78
CA GLY A 94 25.31 -19.69 3.12
C GLY A 94 24.26 -19.94 4.21
N LEU A 95 22.96 -19.78 3.91
CA LEU A 95 21.88 -20.05 4.87
C LEU A 95 21.88 -21.49 5.39
N SER A 96 22.41 -22.44 4.63
CA SER A 96 22.48 -23.84 5.06
C SER A 96 23.46 -24.04 6.23
N VAL A 97 24.39 -23.10 6.45
CA VAL A 97 25.35 -23.10 7.55
C VAL A 97 24.83 -22.30 8.75
N VAL A 98 24.27 -21.11 8.50
CA VAL A 98 23.84 -20.18 9.56
C VAL A 98 22.42 -20.46 10.07
N GLY A 99 21.62 -21.19 9.30
CA GLY A 99 20.23 -21.55 9.60
C GLY A 99 19.20 -20.60 8.98
N ARG A 100 18.00 -21.15 8.73
CA ARG A 100 16.86 -20.45 8.08
C ARG A 100 15.92 -19.74 9.06
N ASP A 101 16.24 -19.76 10.35
CA ASP A 101 15.37 -19.18 11.38
C ASP A 101 15.44 -17.66 11.41
N ALA A 102 16.66 -17.11 11.38
CA ALA A 102 16.91 -15.68 11.50
C ALA A 102 17.13 -14.99 10.14
N TYR A 103 17.50 -15.71 9.09
CA TYR A 103 17.94 -15.08 7.85
C TYR A 103 17.02 -15.42 6.68
N GLY A 104 16.62 -14.38 5.92
CA GLY A 104 15.92 -14.52 4.65
C GLY A 104 16.65 -13.80 3.52
N VAL A 105 16.36 -14.16 2.29
CA VAL A 105 17.05 -13.63 1.09
C VAL A 105 16.03 -13.27 0.03
N PHE A 106 16.16 -12.07 -0.55
CA PHE A 106 15.34 -11.62 -1.68
C PHE A 106 16.19 -10.94 -2.77
N PRO A 107 16.10 -11.38 -4.04
CA PRO A 107 16.83 -10.77 -5.15
C PRO A 107 16.12 -9.54 -5.70
N LEU A 108 16.86 -8.45 -5.87
CA LEU A 108 16.44 -7.26 -6.62
C LEU A 108 16.81 -7.41 -8.10
N ARG A 109 15.92 -6.95 -8.97
CA ARG A 109 16.15 -6.94 -10.42
C ARG A 109 16.77 -5.63 -10.87
N GLY A 110 18.10 -5.61 -10.98
CA GLY A 110 18.84 -4.46 -11.46
C GLY A 110 18.67 -3.22 -10.57
N LYS A 111 18.69 -2.04 -11.19
CA LYS A 111 18.60 -0.78 -10.46
C LYS A 111 17.19 -0.54 -9.92
N PHE A 112 17.10 -0.30 -8.61
CA PHE A 112 15.83 0.03 -7.96
C PHE A 112 15.30 1.39 -8.44
N LEU A 113 13.97 1.51 -8.54
CA LEU A 113 13.32 2.75 -8.97
C LEU A 113 13.59 3.87 -7.94
N ASN A 114 14.01 5.03 -8.43
CA ASN A 114 14.09 6.22 -7.58
C ASN A 114 12.67 6.69 -7.22
N VAL A 115 12.34 6.62 -5.93
CA VAL A 115 10.99 6.90 -5.43
C VAL A 115 10.70 8.39 -5.19
N ARG A 116 11.71 9.27 -5.18
CA ARG A 116 11.54 10.70 -4.83
C ARG A 116 10.70 11.46 -5.86
N ASP A 117 10.92 11.15 -7.13
CA ASP A 117 10.29 11.83 -8.28
C ASP A 117 9.25 10.93 -8.97
N ALA A 118 8.95 9.76 -8.38
CA ALA A 118 8.00 8.79 -8.90
C ALA A 118 6.56 9.12 -8.47
N THR A 119 5.62 8.93 -9.39
CA THR A 119 4.19 9.06 -9.07
C THR A 119 3.67 7.84 -8.31
N ASP A 120 2.62 8.03 -7.49
CA ASP A 120 1.97 6.93 -6.74
C ASP A 120 1.58 5.75 -7.64
N THR A 121 1.19 6.04 -8.89
CA THR A 121 0.81 5.01 -9.87
C THR A 121 2.02 4.21 -10.36
N GLN A 122 3.17 4.85 -10.56
CA GLN A 122 4.42 4.16 -10.90
C GLN A 122 4.91 3.30 -9.74
N LEU A 123 4.84 3.80 -8.49
CA LEU A 123 5.21 3.04 -7.31
C LEU A 123 4.33 1.79 -7.13
N THR A 124 3.00 1.96 -7.23
CA THR A 124 2.04 0.86 -7.04
C THR A 124 2.12 -0.18 -8.16
N LYS A 125 2.44 0.23 -9.38
CA LYS A 125 2.65 -0.69 -10.52
C LYS A 125 3.98 -1.42 -10.46
N ASN A 126 4.96 -0.90 -9.71
CA ASN A 126 6.25 -1.54 -9.57
C ASN A 126 6.14 -2.76 -8.64
N ALA A 127 6.34 -3.94 -9.22
CA ALA A 127 6.26 -5.20 -8.49
C ALA A 127 7.37 -5.32 -7.42
N GLU A 128 8.59 -4.87 -7.69
CA GLU A 128 9.71 -4.92 -6.74
C GLU A 128 9.41 -4.07 -5.49
N PHE A 129 8.87 -2.86 -5.70
CA PHE A 129 8.44 -2.01 -4.61
C PHE A 129 7.33 -2.65 -3.78
N SER A 130 6.32 -3.22 -4.45
CA SER A 130 5.20 -3.90 -3.79
C SER A 130 5.64 -5.14 -3.02
N HIS A 131 6.58 -5.91 -3.58
CA HIS A 131 7.19 -7.07 -2.94
C HIS A 131 7.97 -6.66 -1.69
N LEU A 132 8.85 -5.66 -1.76
CA LEU A 132 9.59 -5.19 -0.59
C LEU A 132 8.67 -4.66 0.51
N CYS A 133 7.65 -3.88 0.15
CA CYS A 133 6.64 -3.43 1.11
C CYS A 133 5.98 -4.62 1.82
N THR A 134 5.71 -5.70 1.09
CA THR A 134 5.10 -6.92 1.62
C THR A 134 6.05 -7.73 2.49
N ILE A 135 7.29 -7.95 2.02
CA ILE A 135 8.32 -8.70 2.74
C ILE A 135 8.62 -8.03 4.08
N LEU A 136 8.75 -6.71 4.09
CA LEU A 136 9.08 -5.94 5.28
C LEU A 136 7.88 -5.67 6.19
N GLY A 137 6.66 -5.81 5.69
CA GLY A 137 5.45 -5.38 6.42
C GLY A 137 5.39 -3.86 6.59
N LEU A 138 5.95 -3.11 5.63
CA LEU A 138 5.96 -1.65 5.64
C LEU A 138 4.56 -1.11 5.42
N LYS A 139 4.24 -0.03 6.11
CA LYS A 139 3.03 0.77 5.92
C LYS A 139 3.44 2.14 5.41
N LEU A 140 2.99 2.48 4.21
CA LEU A 140 3.22 3.80 3.66
C LEU A 140 2.57 4.86 4.56
N GLY A 141 3.19 6.03 4.68
CA GLY A 141 2.67 7.15 5.45
C GLY A 141 2.80 7.03 6.98
N LEU A 142 3.27 5.89 7.50
CA LEU A 142 3.69 5.78 8.91
C LEU A 142 5.14 6.26 9.05
N LYS A 143 5.44 6.97 10.13
CA LYS A 143 6.83 7.22 10.55
C LYS A 143 7.30 6.05 11.42
N TYR A 144 8.56 5.69 11.33
CA TYR A 144 9.15 4.54 12.02
C TYR A 144 10.25 4.97 12.99
N ASP A 145 10.01 6.08 13.68
CA ASP A 145 11.00 6.74 14.52
C ASP A 145 11.12 6.03 15.88
N THR A 146 10.02 5.44 16.36
CA THR A 146 9.96 4.75 17.66
C THR A 146 10.15 3.23 17.54
N CYS A 147 10.61 2.59 18.62
CA CYS A 147 10.71 1.12 18.68
C CYS A 147 9.34 0.44 18.51
N ALA A 148 8.28 1.04 19.03
CA ALA A 148 6.92 0.50 18.90
C ALA A 148 6.46 0.46 17.43
N GLU A 149 6.79 1.49 16.65
CA GLU A 149 6.49 1.53 15.22
C GLU A 149 7.34 0.52 14.44
N ARG A 150 8.64 0.42 14.72
CA ARG A 150 9.53 -0.58 14.10
C ARG A 150 9.13 -2.02 14.43
N ALA A 151 8.62 -2.28 15.64
CA ALA A 151 8.09 -3.60 16.00
C ALA A 151 6.90 -4.05 15.14
N THR A 152 6.27 -3.13 14.39
CA THR A 152 5.22 -3.48 13.41
C THR A 152 5.78 -4.04 12.10
N LEU A 153 7.08 -3.95 11.85
CA LEU A 153 7.75 -4.56 10.71
C LEU A 153 7.91 -6.08 10.91
N ARG A 154 8.20 -6.78 9.82
CA ARG A 154 8.50 -8.22 9.82
C ARG A 154 9.95 -8.54 10.17
N TRP A 155 10.82 -7.54 10.08
CA TRP A 155 12.27 -7.60 10.28
C TRP A 155 12.69 -6.35 11.04
N GLU A 156 13.69 -6.43 11.90
CA GLU A 156 14.25 -5.30 12.66
C GLU A 156 15.76 -5.18 12.46
#